data_AF-A0A9P7ZWM7-F1
#
_entry.id   AF-A0A9P7ZWM7-F1
#
_cell.length_a   1.000
_cell.length_b   1.000
_cell.length_c   1.000
_cell.angle_alpha   90.00
_cell.angle_beta   90.00
_cell.angle_gamma   90.00
#
_symmetry.space_group_name_H-M   'P 1'
#
loop_
_entity.id
_entity.type
_entity.pdbx_description
1 polymer ?
#
loop_
_entity_poly.entity_id
_entity_poly.type
_entity_poly.pdbx_seq_one_letter_code
_entity_poly.pdbx_strand_id
1 'polypeptide(L)'
;MRFSTLAGAFALATPALGREMPKDEARGRNLYDSGVVHEELMGKKMAHWKAEEEAGLMDSSQHPRLNYTKCIDGVAEAIPGNPLYTFKCKNIDIYDFLSHSALGAPSADYRGKSGSSSWGWYDEESGREFIATGMYDGVGFIEVLPEGRMLSLGFLPKFAPLSDRAYWTEIRSYKHYMVIGSELEGNGVQIFDMKKLLDIAPENAPKRFSNDVDLTSHFNTSLPLGRAHNVHVNEEAQYGVAVGAAPRDVECMAGLVFFNLEDPSNPEYLGCDGSDGYVHDVQCLIYRGPDSRYDGKDICYGYNEDTLTIYDVTDKKNSKIISRTSYEGASYTHQGTVNDINWQEYIFMDDEYDEYDVVGPALDGYPVTYVWDISDLEAPKQTGLFKHNVVGVDHNQYMSVDGKKLIQSCYGAGMRIFDVSSVVSGEDTSGDSVCETAFFDIYPEDDDMPGGGNIAFSGSWSSYGQLPSGYMFINTIERGGYLVKVTKEESCPKKHACNADNCLRAMRANSIEGRLEESQEFCGEFMDGWSADVGAVPTYLQKACPTNVISRVSSACSCLPTAEPTA
;
A
#
# COMPACT_ATOMS: atom_id res chain seq x y z
N MET A 1 12.09 -45.89 29.89
CA MET A 1 10.86 -45.11 30.16
C MET A 1 10.51 -44.35 28.90
N ARG A 2 9.22 -44.28 28.59
CA ARG A 2 8.62 -43.78 27.34
C ARG A 2 8.64 -42.24 27.23
N PHE A 3 8.23 -41.79 26.03
CA PHE A 3 7.85 -40.43 25.56
C PHE A 3 8.99 -39.60 24.95
N SER A 4 8.88 -38.98 23.78
CA SER A 4 7.89 -38.98 22.70
C SER A 4 8.55 -38.35 21.47
N THR A 5 8.27 -38.90 20.29
CA THR A 5 8.53 -38.30 18.98
C THR A 5 7.72 -37.01 18.80
N LEU A 6 8.38 -35.88 18.56
CA LEU A 6 7.75 -34.72 17.94
C LEU A 6 7.64 -35.00 16.44
N ALA A 7 6.40 -35.16 15.98
CA ALA A 7 6.07 -35.07 14.56
C ALA A 7 6.16 -33.60 14.17
N GLY A 8 7.17 -33.25 13.37
CA GLY A 8 7.20 -31.97 12.66
C GLY A 8 6.15 -32.02 11.55
N ALA A 9 5.10 -31.22 11.68
CA ALA A 9 4.20 -30.95 10.58
C ALA A 9 4.96 -30.07 9.58
N PHE A 10 5.38 -30.65 8.46
CA PHE A 10 5.77 -29.88 7.28
C PHE A 10 4.49 -29.28 6.70
N ALA A 11 4.32 -27.96 6.82
CA ALA A 11 3.34 -27.22 6.05
C ALA A 11 3.78 -27.28 4.58
N LEU A 12 3.04 -28.04 3.77
CA LEU A 12 3.18 -28.03 2.32
C LEU A 12 2.65 -26.68 1.82
N ALA A 13 3.53 -25.87 1.25
CA ALA A 13 3.15 -24.68 0.50
C ALA A 13 2.46 -25.12 -0.80
N THR A 14 1.14 -25.29 -0.76
CA THR A 14 0.31 -25.04 -1.95
C THR A 14 0.53 -23.58 -2.37
N PRO A 15 0.65 -23.25 -3.67
CA PRO A 15 0.52 -21.85 -4.07
C PRO A 15 -0.84 -21.38 -3.55
N ALA A 16 -0.80 -20.53 -2.52
CA ALA A 16 -2.00 -19.95 -1.95
C ALA A 16 -2.53 -18.97 -2.98
N LEU A 17 -3.31 -19.47 -3.93
CA LEU A 17 -4.24 -18.62 -4.66
C LEU A 17 -5.33 -18.31 -3.64
N GLY A 18 -5.26 -17.14 -3.00
CA GLY A 18 -6.49 -16.59 -2.42
C GLY A 18 -7.55 -16.66 -3.52
N ARG A 19 -8.70 -17.24 -3.20
CA ARG A 19 -9.79 -17.36 -4.17
C ARG A 19 -10.82 -16.30 -3.84
N GLU A 20 -11.32 -15.64 -4.88
CA GLU A 20 -12.46 -14.76 -4.72
C GLU A 20 -13.67 -15.52 -4.18
N MET A 21 -14.39 -14.88 -3.26
CA MET A 21 -15.54 -15.43 -2.56
C MET A 21 -16.70 -14.44 -2.67
N PRO A 22 -17.96 -14.91 -2.69
CA PRO A 22 -19.08 -14.01 -2.45
C PRO A 22 -18.97 -13.40 -1.05
N LYS A 23 -19.45 -12.16 -0.86
CA LYS A 23 -19.57 -11.55 0.47
C LYS A 23 -20.39 -12.47 1.39
N ASP A 24 -19.86 -12.74 2.58
CA ASP A 24 -20.64 -13.38 3.64
C ASP A 24 -21.55 -12.32 4.28
N GLU A 25 -22.79 -12.26 3.81
CA GLU A 25 -23.81 -11.32 4.28
C GLU A 25 -24.09 -11.40 5.79
N ALA A 26 -23.89 -12.55 6.43
CA ALA A 26 -24.09 -12.68 7.87
C ALA A 26 -22.88 -12.16 8.66
N ARG A 27 -21.66 -12.47 8.20
CA ARG A 27 -20.41 -11.94 8.76
C ARG A 27 -20.34 -10.43 8.56
N GLY A 28 -20.58 -9.95 7.34
CA GLY A 28 -20.65 -8.54 6.94
C GLY A 28 -21.52 -7.74 7.90
N ARG A 29 -22.81 -8.11 8.03
CA ARG A 29 -23.74 -7.41 8.92
C ARG A 29 -23.33 -7.38 10.39
N ASN A 30 -22.75 -8.47 10.90
CA ASN A 30 -22.46 -8.60 12.33
C ASN A 30 -21.14 -7.93 12.73
N LEU A 31 -20.14 -7.94 11.84
CA LEU A 31 -18.77 -7.54 12.15
C LEU A 31 -18.35 -6.23 11.48
N TYR A 32 -18.75 -6.04 10.21
CA TYR A 32 -18.28 -4.95 9.37
C TYR A 32 -19.30 -3.83 9.28
N ASP A 33 -20.53 -4.09 8.82
CA ASP A 33 -21.58 -3.06 8.74
C ASP A 33 -21.90 -2.45 10.12
N SER A 34 -21.74 -3.24 11.19
CA SER A 34 -21.90 -2.81 12.58
C SER A 34 -20.77 -1.89 13.08
N GLY A 35 -19.64 -1.86 12.40
CA GLY A 35 -18.42 -1.14 12.78
C GLY A 35 -17.58 -1.83 13.86
N VAL A 36 -17.89 -3.07 14.25
CA VAL A 36 -17.17 -3.77 15.33
C VAL A 36 -15.69 -3.97 14.97
N VAL A 37 -15.40 -4.46 13.75
CA VAL A 37 -14.01 -4.69 13.31
C VAL A 37 -13.23 -3.38 13.23
N HIS A 38 -13.82 -2.35 12.63
CA HIS A 38 -13.20 -1.02 12.58
C HIS A 38 -12.86 -0.47 13.97
N GLU A 39 -13.83 -0.48 14.90
CA GLU A 39 -13.60 0.05 16.24
C GLU A 39 -12.61 -0.80 17.04
N GLU A 40 -12.55 -2.12 16.81
CA GLU A 40 -11.51 -2.99 17.37
C GLU A 40 -10.12 -2.64 16.83
N LEU A 41 -9.98 -2.50 15.50
CA LEU A 41 -8.72 -2.12 14.85
C LEU A 41 -8.24 -0.74 15.32
N MET A 42 -9.13 0.25 15.31
CA MET A 42 -8.85 1.60 15.81
C MET A 42 -8.44 1.56 17.28
N GLY A 43 -9.11 0.75 18.10
CA GLY A 43 -8.76 0.54 19.50
C GLY A 43 -7.37 -0.08 19.69
N LYS A 44 -6.98 -1.03 18.82
CA LYS A 44 -5.65 -1.67 18.83
C LYS A 44 -4.55 -0.70 18.41
N LYS A 45 -4.73 0.03 17.31
CA LYS A 45 -3.82 1.12 16.87
C LYS A 45 -3.62 2.12 18.00
N MET A 46 -4.71 2.52 18.66
CA MET A 46 -4.66 3.49 19.75
C MET A 46 -3.96 2.96 21.00
N ALA A 47 -4.20 1.71 21.38
CA ALA A 47 -3.50 1.08 22.48
C ALA A 47 -1.99 0.95 22.22
N HIS A 48 -1.62 0.62 20.97
CA HIS A 48 -0.23 0.55 20.53
C HIS A 48 0.47 1.91 20.62
N TRP A 49 -0.07 2.96 19.99
CA TRP A 49 0.55 4.30 20.02
C TRP A 49 0.57 4.89 21.42
N LYS A 50 -0.43 4.59 22.26
CA LYS A 50 -0.40 4.97 23.68
C LYS A 50 0.75 4.30 24.43
N ALA A 51 1.03 3.02 24.16
CA ALA A 51 2.16 2.33 24.77
C ALA A 51 3.51 2.92 24.30
N GLU A 52 3.62 3.28 23.02
CA GLU A 52 4.80 3.98 22.48
C GLU A 52 4.96 5.38 23.07
N GLU A 53 3.86 6.10 23.26
CA GLU A 53 3.77 7.37 23.97
C GLU A 53 4.27 7.25 25.42
N GLU A 54 3.79 6.26 26.17
CA GLU A 54 4.24 6.00 27.55
C GLU A 54 5.72 5.60 27.62
N ALA A 55 6.25 4.97 26.57
CA ALA A 55 7.66 4.63 26.41
C ALA A 55 8.54 5.80 25.91
N GLY A 56 7.94 6.93 25.52
CA GLY A 56 8.63 8.10 24.98
C GLY A 56 9.06 7.98 23.52
N LEU A 57 8.61 6.96 22.80
CA LEU A 57 8.97 6.72 21.38
C LEU A 57 8.28 7.73 20.44
N MET A 58 7.13 8.26 20.83
CA MET A 58 6.37 9.25 20.06
C MET A 58 6.92 10.69 20.16
N ASP A 59 7.97 10.95 20.96
CA ASP A 59 8.59 12.28 21.01
C ASP A 59 9.55 12.51 19.83
N SER A 60 9.02 13.00 18.71
CA SER A 60 9.83 13.26 17.52
C SER A 60 11.00 14.23 17.73
N SER A 61 11.00 15.04 18.80
CA SER A 61 12.08 16.01 19.05
C SER A 61 13.42 15.37 19.41
N GLN A 62 13.41 14.07 19.74
CA GLN A 62 14.63 13.30 19.96
C GLN A 62 15.40 12.99 18.67
N HIS A 63 14.74 13.04 17.50
CA HIS A 63 15.37 12.70 16.23
C HIS A 63 15.99 13.95 15.58
N PRO A 64 17.32 13.98 15.36
CA PRO A 64 17.98 15.10 14.69
C PRO A 64 17.70 15.06 13.19
N ARG A 65 17.84 16.20 12.51
CA ARG A 65 17.84 16.25 11.04
C ARG A 65 18.97 15.37 10.49
N LEU A 66 18.63 14.44 9.61
CA LEU A 66 19.60 13.62 8.89
C LEU A 66 19.97 14.30 7.58
N ASN A 67 21.13 13.93 7.04
CA ASN A 67 21.63 14.47 5.78
C ASN A 67 21.79 13.35 4.76
N TYR A 68 22.17 13.72 3.54
CA TYR A 68 22.44 12.77 2.48
C TYR A 68 23.37 11.65 2.95
N THR A 69 22.87 10.42 2.87
CA THR A 69 23.57 9.20 3.24
C THR A 69 23.28 8.16 2.18
N LYS A 70 24.36 7.62 1.61
CA LYS A 70 24.27 6.62 0.57
C LYS A 70 23.93 5.25 1.15
N CYS A 71 23.10 4.49 0.45
CA CYS A 71 22.95 3.06 0.70
C CYS A 71 24.17 2.30 0.19
N ILE A 72 24.94 1.70 1.08
CA ILE A 72 26.14 0.94 0.77
C ILE A 72 25.98 -0.45 1.35
N ASP A 73 26.08 -1.47 0.50
CA ASP A 73 25.98 -2.89 0.88
C ASP A 73 24.74 -3.23 1.74
N GLY A 74 23.62 -2.59 1.41
CA GLY A 74 22.32 -2.82 2.05
C GLY A 74 22.03 -1.92 3.26
N VAL A 75 22.91 -0.97 3.58
CA VAL A 75 22.79 -0.15 4.78
C VAL A 75 23.07 1.33 4.51
N ALA A 76 22.29 2.23 5.10
CA ALA A 76 22.50 3.66 5.15
C ALA A 76 22.72 4.10 6.61
N GLU A 77 23.99 4.31 6.99
CA GLU A 77 24.40 4.74 8.33
C GLU A 77 24.40 6.27 8.41
N ALA A 78 23.24 6.86 8.69
CA ALA A 78 23.06 8.32 8.67
C ALA A 78 23.75 9.03 9.85
N ILE A 79 23.90 8.33 10.98
CA ILE A 79 24.76 8.76 12.10
C ILE A 79 25.74 7.61 12.42
N PRO A 80 27.05 7.79 12.12
CA PRO A 80 28.05 6.76 12.36
C PRO A 80 28.05 6.21 13.79
N GLY A 81 27.98 4.89 13.91
CA GLY A 81 27.97 4.12 15.15
C GLY A 81 26.65 4.13 15.91
N ASN A 82 25.58 4.70 15.35
CA ASN A 82 24.27 4.75 16.02
C ASN A 82 23.26 3.81 15.33
N PRO A 83 22.86 2.70 15.97
CA PRO A 83 21.93 1.75 15.37
C PRO A 83 20.55 2.35 15.07
N LEU A 84 20.09 3.35 15.84
CA LEU A 84 18.80 4.02 15.60
C LEU A 84 18.75 4.82 14.29
N TYR A 85 19.91 5.09 13.70
CA TYR A 85 20.03 5.82 12.43
C TYR A 85 20.87 5.03 11.42
N THR A 86 20.83 3.70 11.53
CA THR A 86 21.43 2.76 10.60
C THR A 86 20.31 2.00 9.93
N PHE A 87 19.93 2.43 8.73
CA PHE A 87 18.74 1.94 8.04
C PHE A 87 19.10 0.83 7.05
N LYS A 88 18.35 -0.28 7.02
CA LYS A 88 18.42 -1.20 5.88
C LYS A 88 17.86 -0.52 4.64
N CYS A 89 18.46 -0.80 3.49
CA CYS A 89 18.05 -0.18 2.23
C CYS A 89 18.45 -1.04 1.04
N LYS A 90 17.74 -0.88 -0.07
CA LYS A 90 18.12 -1.42 -1.37
C LYS A 90 17.84 -0.39 -2.44
N ASN A 91 18.89 -0.01 -3.19
CA ASN A 91 18.80 0.91 -4.33
C ASN A 91 18.20 2.30 -4.03
N ILE A 92 18.08 2.70 -2.76
CA ILE A 92 17.53 4.00 -2.33
C ILE A 92 18.51 4.68 -1.37
N ASP A 93 18.87 5.92 -1.66
CA ASP A 93 19.62 6.78 -0.75
C ASP A 93 18.66 7.69 0.03
N ILE A 94 19.01 8.03 1.27
CA ILE A 94 18.35 9.11 2.02
C ILE A 94 19.05 10.43 1.71
N TYR A 95 18.28 11.49 1.53
CA TYR A 95 18.75 12.85 1.21
C TYR A 95 18.53 13.82 2.37
N ASP A 96 17.41 13.69 3.08
CA ASP A 96 17.07 14.55 4.20
C ASP A 96 16.07 13.85 5.13
N PHE A 97 16.04 14.27 6.38
CA PHE A 97 14.99 13.89 7.32
C PHE A 97 14.64 15.09 8.19
N LEU A 98 13.36 15.36 8.36
CA LEU A 98 12.87 16.34 9.32
C LEU A 98 11.91 15.66 10.27
N SER A 99 12.17 15.80 11.57
CA SER A 99 11.23 15.34 12.58
C SER A 99 9.91 16.11 12.51
N HIS A 100 8.81 15.54 12.97
CA HIS A 100 7.51 16.25 13.01
C HIS A 100 7.61 17.58 13.77
N SER A 101 8.39 17.62 14.86
CA SER A 101 8.65 18.87 15.59
C SER A 101 9.39 19.94 14.74
N ALA A 102 10.17 19.54 13.74
CA ALA A 102 10.83 20.44 12.79
C ALA A 102 9.95 20.78 11.56
N LEU A 103 8.86 20.04 11.33
CA LEU A 103 7.91 20.25 10.21
C LEU A 103 6.85 21.32 10.51
N GLY A 104 6.95 21.96 11.66
CA GLY A 104 6.14 23.12 12.00
C GLY A 104 4.87 22.78 12.77
N ALA A 105 4.72 21.62 13.39
CA ALA A 105 3.64 21.40 14.35
C ALA A 105 3.64 22.49 15.45
N PRO A 106 2.51 23.13 15.74
CA PRO A 106 2.42 24.19 16.74
C PRO A 106 2.31 23.66 18.17
N SER A 107 1.85 22.42 18.38
CA SER A 107 1.67 21.87 19.72
C SER A 107 3.00 21.48 20.36
N ALA A 108 3.07 21.73 21.67
CA ALA A 108 4.11 21.18 22.52
C ALA A 108 3.77 19.76 23.03
N ASP A 109 2.52 19.30 22.84
CA ASP A 109 2.10 17.93 23.11
C ASP A 109 2.81 16.99 22.12
N TYR A 110 3.39 15.90 22.59
CA TYR A 110 4.07 14.95 21.73
C TYR A 110 3.08 14.22 20.81
N ARG A 111 1.79 14.12 21.15
CA ARG A 111 0.75 13.65 20.23
C ARG A 111 0.64 14.54 19.00
N GLY A 112 0.83 15.86 19.17
CA GLY A 112 0.92 16.85 18.08
C GLY A 112 2.09 16.63 17.11
N LYS A 113 2.97 15.68 17.43
CA LYS A 113 4.17 15.34 16.68
C LYS A 113 4.10 13.96 16.02
N SER A 114 2.90 13.45 15.74
CA SER A 114 2.70 12.28 14.89
C SER A 114 2.25 12.66 13.48
N GLY A 115 2.46 11.75 12.53
CA GLY A 115 2.18 11.93 11.11
C GLY A 115 1.18 10.91 10.55
N SER A 116 0.59 11.24 9.41
CA SER A 116 -0.36 10.39 8.67
C SER A 116 -0.15 10.48 7.16
N SER A 117 -1.22 10.52 6.36
CA SER A 117 -1.18 10.69 4.90
C SER A 117 -0.29 11.84 4.43
N SER A 118 0.18 11.74 3.20
CA SER A 118 0.96 12.79 2.54
C SER A 118 0.66 12.79 1.06
N TRP A 119 0.74 13.96 0.44
CA TRP A 119 0.52 14.11 -1.00
C TRP A 119 1.33 15.28 -1.55
N GLY A 120 1.68 15.23 -2.84
CA GLY A 120 2.51 16.25 -3.47
C GLY A 120 1.79 17.12 -4.50
N TRP A 121 2.41 18.25 -4.80
CA TRP A 121 2.04 19.15 -5.89
C TRP A 121 3.30 19.68 -6.56
N TYR A 122 3.29 19.71 -7.88
CA TYR A 122 4.32 20.32 -8.71
C TYR A 122 3.74 21.54 -9.40
N ASP A 123 4.38 22.70 -9.23
CA ASP A 123 4.01 23.92 -9.93
C ASP A 123 4.78 24.04 -11.25
N GLU A 124 4.11 23.76 -12.36
CA GLU A 124 4.74 23.79 -13.70
C GLU A 124 5.30 25.18 -14.06
N GLU A 125 4.73 26.26 -13.54
CA GLU A 125 5.14 27.64 -13.84
C GLU A 125 6.49 27.99 -13.21
N SER A 126 6.69 27.65 -11.94
CA SER A 126 7.94 27.93 -11.23
C SER A 126 8.94 26.77 -11.24
N GLY A 127 8.50 25.56 -11.56
CA GLY A 127 9.31 24.33 -11.48
C GLY A 127 9.57 23.86 -10.05
N ARG A 128 8.79 24.34 -9.07
CA ARG A 128 8.95 24.02 -7.64
C ARG A 128 8.09 22.83 -7.24
N GLU A 129 8.58 22.08 -6.27
CA GLU A 129 7.98 20.83 -5.79
C GLU A 129 7.59 20.94 -4.34
N PHE A 130 6.37 20.51 -4.02
CA PHE A 130 5.80 20.65 -2.69
C PHE A 130 5.19 19.35 -2.20
N ILE A 131 5.20 19.18 -0.89
CA ILE A 131 4.52 18.10 -0.17
C ILE A 131 3.61 18.73 0.89
N ALA A 132 2.37 18.26 0.95
CA ALA A 132 1.49 18.40 2.10
C ALA A 132 1.60 17.14 2.95
N THR A 133 1.88 17.29 4.23
CA THR A 133 2.08 16.19 5.17
C THR A 133 1.07 16.27 6.30
N GLY A 134 0.25 15.23 6.43
CA GLY A 134 -0.73 15.08 7.50
C GLY A 134 0.00 14.90 8.84
N MET A 135 -0.49 15.61 9.85
CA MET A 135 0.03 15.60 11.20
C MET A 135 -1.13 15.68 12.18
N TYR A 136 -0.94 15.22 13.42
CA TYR A 136 -1.99 15.24 14.43
C TYR A 136 -2.63 16.64 14.63
N ASP A 137 -1.81 17.70 14.61
CA ASP A 137 -2.29 19.07 14.78
C ASP A 137 -2.81 19.75 13.50
N GLY A 138 -2.65 19.13 12.33
CA GLY A 138 -3.00 19.75 11.05
C GLY A 138 -2.19 19.23 9.86
N VAL A 139 -1.81 20.13 8.96
CA VAL A 139 -1.06 19.82 7.74
C VAL A 139 0.17 20.71 7.65
N GLY A 140 1.34 20.09 7.58
CA GLY A 140 2.60 20.77 7.26
C GLY A 140 2.77 20.89 5.75
N PHE A 141 3.32 22.02 5.30
CA PHE A 141 3.66 22.25 3.90
C PHE A 141 5.16 22.38 3.73
N ILE A 142 5.73 21.54 2.86
CA ILE A 142 7.15 21.39 2.64
C ILE A 142 7.44 21.72 1.18
N GLU A 143 8.49 22.50 0.92
CA GLU A 143 9.12 22.55 -0.40
C GLU A 143 10.30 21.57 -0.45
N VAL A 144 10.37 20.80 -1.55
CA VAL A 144 11.49 19.94 -1.88
C VAL A 144 12.43 20.70 -2.80
N LEU A 145 13.59 21.08 -2.27
CA LEU A 145 14.60 21.84 -2.99
C LEU A 145 15.42 20.94 -3.92
N PRO A 146 15.92 21.47 -5.07
CA PRO A 146 16.68 20.68 -6.05
C PRO A 146 17.87 19.91 -5.47
N GLU A 147 18.52 20.47 -4.44
CA GLU A 147 19.66 19.86 -3.76
C GLU A 147 19.29 18.66 -2.87
N GLY A 148 18.02 18.25 -2.83
CA GLY A 148 17.52 17.16 -2.01
C GLY A 148 17.38 17.57 -0.56
N ARG A 149 16.80 18.76 -0.33
CA ARG A 149 16.56 19.31 1.00
C ARG A 149 15.12 19.74 1.15
N MET A 150 14.56 19.46 2.31
CA MET A 150 13.22 19.91 2.68
C MET A 150 13.29 21.26 3.39
N LEU A 151 12.35 22.13 3.03
CA LEU A 151 12.08 23.41 3.68
C LEU A 151 10.62 23.41 4.15
N SER A 152 10.40 23.42 5.46
CA SER A 152 9.04 23.61 6.03
C SER A 152 8.60 25.05 5.80
N LEU A 153 7.64 25.26 4.89
CA LEU A 153 7.15 26.57 4.45
C LEU A 153 5.96 27.06 5.27
N GLY A 154 5.09 26.16 5.73
CA GLY A 154 3.92 26.57 6.48
C GLY A 154 3.17 25.42 7.13
N PHE A 155 2.16 25.81 7.90
CA PHE A 155 1.34 24.87 8.66
C PHE A 155 -0.11 25.36 8.74
N LEU A 156 -1.04 24.50 8.35
CA LEU A 156 -2.49 24.71 8.47
C LEU A 156 -3.04 23.86 9.62
N PRO A 157 -3.69 24.44 10.65
CA PRO A 157 -4.24 23.66 11.75
C PRO A 157 -5.47 22.84 11.32
N LYS A 158 -5.78 21.78 12.08
CA LYS A 158 -7.08 21.08 11.99
C LYS A 158 -8.24 22.06 12.06
N PHE A 159 -9.34 21.73 11.38
CA PHE A 159 -10.56 22.54 11.46
C PHE A 159 -11.27 22.38 12.81
N ALA A 160 -11.26 21.16 13.37
CA ALA A 160 -11.93 20.81 14.61
C ALA A 160 -10.97 20.77 15.82
N PRO A 161 -11.50 20.86 17.06
CA PRO A 161 -10.74 20.59 18.27
C PRO A 161 -10.09 19.20 18.26
N LEU A 162 -8.85 19.11 18.76
CA LEU A 162 -8.09 17.87 18.78
C LEU A 162 -8.68 16.84 19.76
N SER A 163 -8.59 15.57 19.39
CA SER A 163 -8.91 14.39 20.20
C SER A 163 -8.07 13.20 19.71
N ASP A 164 -8.21 12.04 20.32
CA ASP A 164 -7.50 10.82 19.89
C ASP A 164 -7.81 10.41 18.44
N ARG A 165 -8.87 10.92 17.80
CA ARG A 165 -9.11 10.68 16.36
C ARG A 165 -8.26 11.57 15.43
N ALA A 166 -7.46 12.50 15.96
CA ALA A 166 -6.67 13.43 15.15
C ALA A 166 -5.50 12.77 14.39
N TYR A 167 -5.07 11.55 14.79
CA TYR A 167 -4.03 10.77 14.11
C TYR A 167 -4.35 10.52 12.63
N TRP A 168 -5.62 10.46 12.25
CA TRP A 168 -6.04 10.24 10.87
C TRP A 168 -6.31 11.57 10.18
N THR A 169 -5.38 11.97 9.32
CA THR A 169 -5.53 13.05 8.33
C THR A 169 -5.21 12.50 6.96
N GLU A 170 -6.20 12.48 6.08
CA GLU A 170 -6.04 12.00 4.70
C GLU A 170 -6.05 13.18 3.72
N ILE A 171 -5.15 13.12 2.73
CA ILE A 171 -4.87 14.23 1.83
C ILE A 171 -4.85 13.73 0.38
N ARG A 172 -5.46 14.48 -0.53
CA ARG A 172 -5.31 14.31 -1.98
C ARG A 172 -5.14 15.67 -2.65
N SER A 173 -4.33 15.72 -3.71
CA SER A 173 -4.28 16.90 -4.58
C SER A 173 -5.47 16.96 -5.52
N TYR A 174 -5.86 18.17 -5.87
CA TYR A 174 -6.68 18.48 -7.03
C TYR A 174 -6.11 19.72 -7.70
N LYS A 175 -5.45 19.57 -8.86
CA LYS A 175 -4.68 20.66 -9.47
C LYS A 175 -3.64 21.22 -8.48
N HIS A 176 -3.79 22.47 -8.06
CA HIS A 176 -2.94 23.13 -7.05
C HIS A 176 -3.61 23.20 -5.65
N TYR A 177 -4.72 22.51 -5.45
CA TYR A 177 -5.40 22.43 -4.16
C TYR A 177 -5.05 21.15 -3.43
N MET A 178 -5.06 21.21 -2.09
CA MET A 178 -5.09 20.03 -1.23
C MET A 178 -6.48 19.89 -0.62
N VAL A 179 -7.08 18.73 -0.83
CA VAL A 179 -8.35 18.29 -0.25
C VAL A 179 -8.01 17.42 0.95
N ILE A 180 -8.45 17.85 2.15
CA ILE A 180 -7.97 17.31 3.42
C ILE A 180 -9.16 16.83 4.25
N GLY A 181 -9.24 15.52 4.50
CA GLY A 181 -10.20 14.88 5.40
C GLY A 181 -9.59 14.54 6.76
N SER A 182 -10.43 14.26 7.75
CA SER A 182 -9.99 13.76 9.05
C SER A 182 -11.10 13.02 9.80
N GLU A 183 -10.66 12.07 10.63
CA GLU A 183 -11.52 11.30 11.54
C GLU A 183 -12.05 12.13 12.73
N LEU A 184 -11.67 13.41 12.84
CA LEU A 184 -12.14 14.33 13.88
C LEU A 184 -13.60 14.77 13.70
N GLU A 185 -14.37 14.72 14.79
CA GLU A 185 -15.73 15.28 14.82
C GLU A 185 -15.73 16.79 14.54
N GLY A 186 -16.52 17.19 13.56
CA GLY A 186 -16.65 18.57 13.10
C GLY A 186 -15.55 19.04 12.15
N ASN A 187 -14.66 18.15 11.68
CA ASN A 187 -13.55 18.57 10.83
C ASN A 187 -13.98 18.97 9.42
N GLY A 188 -15.01 18.32 8.87
CA GLY A 188 -15.37 18.38 7.46
C GLY A 188 -14.19 18.05 6.54
N VAL A 189 -14.22 18.62 5.35
CA VAL A 189 -13.15 18.56 4.34
C VAL A 189 -12.62 19.97 4.11
N GLN A 190 -11.34 20.18 4.42
CA GLN A 190 -10.65 21.46 4.19
C GLN A 190 -10.10 21.49 2.76
N ILE A 191 -10.26 22.61 2.05
CA ILE A 191 -9.65 22.83 0.72
C ILE A 191 -8.65 23.98 0.82
N PHE A 192 -7.38 23.70 0.58
CA PHE A 192 -6.28 24.67 0.69
C PHE A 192 -5.58 24.89 -0.66
N ASP A 193 -5.35 26.15 -1.03
CA ASP A 193 -4.62 26.54 -2.25
C ASP A 193 -3.09 26.55 -2.00
N MET A 194 -2.37 25.63 -2.63
CA MET A 194 -0.91 25.50 -2.51
C MET A 194 -0.14 26.66 -3.15
N LYS A 195 -0.73 27.44 -4.06
CA LYS A 195 -0.07 28.63 -4.64
C LYS A 195 0.27 29.67 -3.59
N LYS A 196 -0.43 29.67 -2.45
CA LYS A 196 -0.12 30.52 -1.28
C LYS A 196 1.28 30.27 -0.71
N LEU A 197 1.91 29.14 -1.02
CA LEU A 197 3.28 28.81 -0.62
C LEU A 197 4.33 29.50 -1.50
N LEU A 198 3.97 29.88 -2.73
CA LEU A 198 4.93 30.39 -3.70
C LEU A 198 5.59 31.71 -3.25
N ASP A 199 4.83 32.54 -2.53
CA ASP A 199 5.26 33.86 -2.06
C ASP A 199 5.92 33.85 -0.67
N ILE A 200 6.08 32.67 -0.04
CA ILE A 200 6.70 32.56 1.28
C ILE A 200 8.23 32.57 1.14
N ALA A 201 8.86 33.64 1.62
CA ALA A 201 10.31 33.70 1.73
C ALA A 201 10.79 32.77 2.89
N PRO A 202 11.91 32.03 2.72
CA PRO A 202 12.41 31.08 3.72
C PRO A 202 12.60 31.67 5.13
N GLU A 203 13.01 32.93 5.25
CA GLU A 203 13.18 33.63 6.53
C GLU A 203 11.88 33.90 7.29
N ASN A 204 10.73 33.83 6.60
CA ASN A 204 9.40 33.99 7.18
C ASN A 204 8.71 32.64 7.45
N ALA A 205 9.39 31.53 7.15
CA ALA A 205 8.87 30.19 7.31
C ALA A 205 9.17 29.60 8.71
N PRO A 206 8.33 28.69 9.24
CA PRO A 206 7.05 28.27 8.67
C PRO A 206 5.93 29.31 8.92
N LYS A 207 5.18 29.68 7.87
CA LYS A 207 3.98 30.51 8.01
C LYS A 207 2.88 29.74 8.75
N ARG A 208 2.26 30.36 9.75
CA ARG A 208 1.06 29.84 10.42
C ARG A 208 -0.18 30.30 9.66
N PHE A 209 -0.85 29.37 9.00
CA PHE A 209 -2.13 29.62 8.34
C PHE A 209 -3.28 29.51 9.35
N SER A 210 -4.42 30.14 9.05
CA SER A 210 -5.65 29.97 9.83
C SER A 210 -6.81 29.52 8.95
N ASN A 211 -7.72 28.74 9.54
CA ASN A 211 -8.90 28.26 8.81
C ASN A 211 -9.84 29.38 8.39
N ASP A 212 -9.92 30.46 9.17
CA ASP A 212 -10.82 31.60 8.90
C ASP A 212 -10.36 32.49 7.74
N VAL A 213 -9.06 32.47 7.41
CA VAL A 213 -8.45 33.43 6.47
C VAL A 213 -7.82 32.73 5.26
N ASP A 214 -7.19 31.58 5.48
CA ASP A 214 -6.31 30.96 4.49
C ASP A 214 -6.90 29.72 3.81
N LEU A 215 -8.02 29.17 4.26
CA LEU A 215 -8.72 28.14 3.49
C LEU A 215 -9.35 28.74 2.23
N THR A 216 -9.36 27.95 1.16
CA THR A 216 -10.15 28.27 -0.04
C THR A 216 -11.62 28.04 0.25
N SER A 217 -11.94 26.91 0.88
CA SER A 217 -13.28 26.58 1.37
C SER A 217 -13.24 25.44 2.39
N HIS A 218 -14.41 25.14 2.94
CA HIS A 218 -14.64 24.04 3.86
C HIS A 218 -15.95 23.34 3.48
N PHE A 219 -15.87 22.06 3.12
CA PHE A 219 -17.03 21.23 2.79
C PHE A 219 -17.43 20.39 4.00
N ASN A 220 -18.67 20.55 4.47
CA ASN A 220 -19.21 19.74 5.57
C ASN A 220 -20.63 19.22 5.28
N THR A 221 -21.20 19.60 4.13
CA THR A 221 -22.56 19.22 3.76
C THR A 221 -22.64 17.71 3.60
N SER A 222 -23.67 17.08 4.19
CA SER A 222 -23.85 15.62 4.13
C SER A 222 -22.74 14.78 4.78
N LEU A 223 -21.90 15.39 5.63
CA LEU A 223 -21.02 14.69 6.57
C LEU A 223 -21.66 14.79 7.97
N PRO A 224 -22.39 13.76 8.44
CA PRO A 224 -23.28 13.88 9.61
C PRO A 224 -22.58 14.35 10.89
N LEU A 225 -21.39 13.82 11.17
CA LEU A 225 -20.52 14.27 12.27
C LEU A 225 -19.39 15.18 11.80
N GLY A 226 -19.37 15.57 10.53
CA GLY A 226 -18.22 16.24 9.91
C GLY A 226 -16.95 15.38 9.93
N ARG A 227 -17.08 14.06 9.98
CA ARG A 227 -15.96 13.09 9.92
C ARG A 227 -15.88 12.48 8.55
N ALA A 228 -14.67 12.26 8.07
CA ALA A 228 -14.39 11.43 6.90
C ALA A 228 -13.05 10.72 7.15
N HIS A 229 -13.04 9.40 7.00
CA HIS A 229 -11.83 8.61 7.18
C HIS A 229 -10.80 8.96 6.11
N ASN A 230 -11.28 9.01 4.88
CA ASN A 230 -10.45 9.26 3.71
C ASN A 230 -11.18 10.18 2.71
N VAL A 231 -10.41 10.74 1.79
CA VAL A 231 -10.89 11.54 0.67
C VAL A 231 -10.20 11.09 -0.60
N HIS A 232 -10.93 11.01 -1.71
CA HIS A 232 -10.39 10.77 -3.04
C HIS A 232 -10.85 11.85 -4.01
N VAL A 233 -10.11 12.05 -5.10
CA VAL A 233 -10.40 13.05 -6.14
C VAL A 233 -10.38 12.36 -7.50
N ASN A 234 -11.46 12.52 -8.27
CA ASN A 234 -11.42 12.26 -9.71
C ASN A 234 -11.21 13.60 -10.42
N GLU A 235 -9.96 13.90 -10.77
CA GLU A 235 -9.59 15.20 -11.33
C GLU A 235 -10.20 15.44 -12.72
N GLU A 236 -10.33 14.39 -13.54
CA GLU A 236 -10.94 14.47 -14.88
C GLU A 236 -12.43 14.85 -14.79
N ALA A 237 -13.15 14.23 -13.87
CA ALA A 237 -14.57 14.50 -13.63
C ALA A 237 -14.83 15.66 -12.66
N GLN A 238 -13.77 16.28 -12.13
CA GLN A 238 -13.79 17.46 -11.28
C GLN A 238 -14.66 17.33 -10.01
N TYR A 239 -14.57 16.20 -9.30
CA TYR A 239 -15.24 16.01 -8.02
C TYR A 239 -14.32 15.34 -7.00
N GLY A 240 -14.66 15.50 -5.72
CA GLY A 240 -14.11 14.74 -4.62
C GLY A 240 -15.13 13.80 -4.01
N VAL A 241 -14.65 12.75 -3.36
CA VAL A 241 -15.46 11.81 -2.60
C VAL A 241 -14.86 11.66 -1.21
N ALA A 242 -15.69 11.83 -0.18
CA ALA A 242 -15.35 11.52 1.19
C ALA A 242 -15.91 10.12 1.52
N VAL A 243 -15.12 9.31 2.22
CA VAL A 243 -15.51 7.93 2.60
C VAL A 243 -15.30 7.72 4.10
N GLY A 244 -15.93 6.68 4.64
CA GLY A 244 -15.94 6.42 6.07
C GLY A 244 -16.64 7.51 6.89
N ALA A 245 -17.57 8.25 6.26
CA ALA A 245 -18.25 9.37 6.89
C ALA A 245 -19.24 8.90 7.98
N ALA A 246 -18.81 8.97 9.24
CA ALA A 246 -19.61 8.50 10.38
C ALA A 246 -20.91 9.32 10.60
N PRO A 247 -21.99 8.68 11.10
CA PRO A 247 -22.09 7.27 11.53
C PRO A 247 -22.50 6.30 10.40
N ARG A 248 -22.37 4.99 10.67
CA ARG A 248 -22.65 3.90 9.71
C ARG A 248 -24.14 3.59 9.49
N ASP A 249 -25.05 4.27 10.19
CA ASP A 249 -26.49 3.94 10.24
C ASP A 249 -27.42 5.08 9.77
N VAL A 250 -26.88 6.08 9.07
CA VAL A 250 -27.63 7.21 8.50
C VAL A 250 -27.55 7.23 6.96
N GLU A 251 -28.07 8.28 6.33
CA GLU A 251 -28.36 8.39 4.88
C GLU A 251 -27.31 7.77 3.94
N CYS A 252 -26.01 7.97 4.21
CA CYS A 252 -24.92 7.47 3.37
C CYS A 252 -24.17 6.27 3.96
N MET A 253 -24.56 5.77 5.15
CA MET A 253 -24.03 4.58 5.82
C MET A 253 -22.50 4.49 5.90
N ALA A 254 -21.82 5.64 5.99
CA ALA A 254 -20.36 5.78 5.91
C ALA A 254 -19.71 5.25 4.62
N GLY A 255 -20.48 5.14 3.54
CA GLY A 255 -20.00 4.85 2.19
C GLY A 255 -19.50 6.09 1.46
N LEU A 256 -19.82 6.21 0.17
CA LEU A 256 -19.35 7.27 -0.72
C LEU A 256 -20.16 8.56 -0.54
N VAL A 257 -19.53 9.70 -0.27
CA VAL A 257 -20.18 11.03 -0.24
C VAL A 257 -19.51 11.95 -1.25
N PHE A 258 -20.21 12.32 -2.33
CA PHE A 258 -19.65 13.08 -3.45
C PHE A 258 -19.84 14.59 -3.29
N PHE A 259 -18.82 15.36 -3.67
CA PHE A 259 -18.87 16.82 -3.70
C PHE A 259 -18.15 17.41 -4.92
N ASN A 260 -18.69 18.52 -5.44
CA ASN A 260 -18.18 19.18 -6.63
C ASN A 260 -16.86 19.91 -6.36
N LEU A 261 -15.92 19.81 -7.31
CA LEU A 261 -14.64 20.54 -7.32
C LEU A 261 -14.44 21.36 -8.61
N GLU A 262 -15.48 21.55 -9.42
CA GLU A 262 -15.42 22.50 -10.55
C GLU A 262 -15.09 23.93 -10.06
N ASP A 263 -15.73 24.35 -8.96
CA ASP A 263 -15.39 25.55 -8.18
C ASP A 263 -14.96 25.17 -6.75
N PRO A 264 -13.66 25.01 -6.49
CA PRO A 264 -13.14 24.65 -5.15
C PRO A 264 -13.45 25.69 -4.07
N SER A 265 -13.86 26.91 -4.41
CA SER A 265 -14.27 27.92 -3.42
C SER A 265 -15.69 27.73 -2.90
N ASN A 266 -16.51 26.94 -3.60
CA ASN A 266 -17.88 26.63 -3.22
C ASN A 266 -18.26 25.18 -3.60
N PRO A 267 -17.69 24.17 -2.92
CA PRO A 267 -17.99 22.76 -3.18
C PRO A 267 -19.45 22.42 -2.81
N GLU A 268 -20.18 21.80 -3.74
CA GLU A 268 -21.58 21.43 -3.57
C GLU A 268 -21.75 19.91 -3.44
N TYR A 269 -22.67 19.46 -2.59
CA TYR A 269 -23.02 18.04 -2.46
C TYR A 269 -23.64 17.51 -3.76
N LEU A 270 -23.10 16.39 -4.26
CA LEU A 270 -23.53 15.78 -5.52
C LEU A 270 -24.43 14.55 -5.33
N GLY A 271 -24.33 13.86 -4.19
CA GLY A 271 -25.03 12.60 -3.91
C GLY A 271 -24.18 11.69 -3.03
N CYS A 272 -24.71 10.53 -2.66
CA CYS A 272 -23.97 9.54 -1.90
C CYS A 272 -24.44 8.10 -2.20
N ASP A 273 -23.60 7.12 -1.88
CA ASP A 273 -23.90 5.70 -2.01
C ASP A 273 -23.35 4.93 -0.80
N GLY A 274 -24.27 4.42 0.02
CA GLY A 274 -23.97 3.55 1.16
C GLY A 274 -24.38 2.10 0.93
N SER A 275 -24.64 1.67 -0.31
CA SER A 275 -25.28 0.37 -0.58
C SER A 275 -24.46 -0.86 -0.16
N ASP A 276 -23.15 -0.72 0.06
CA ASP A 276 -22.28 -1.73 0.70
C ASP A 276 -21.87 -1.38 2.14
N GLY A 277 -22.45 -0.35 2.73
CA GLY A 277 -22.06 0.15 4.04
C GLY A 277 -20.77 0.97 3.98
N TYR A 278 -19.88 0.72 4.92
CA TYR A 278 -18.66 1.49 5.12
C TYR A 278 -17.67 1.28 3.97
N VAL A 279 -17.10 2.38 3.48
CA VAL A 279 -16.00 2.38 2.51
C VAL A 279 -14.78 2.96 3.22
N HIS A 280 -13.68 2.21 3.28
CA HIS A 280 -12.45 2.66 3.95
C HIS A 280 -11.65 3.60 3.06
N ASP A 281 -11.35 3.14 1.86
CA ASP A 281 -10.68 3.89 0.80
C ASP A 281 -11.38 3.61 -0.54
N VAL A 282 -11.15 4.49 -1.52
CA VAL A 282 -11.75 4.39 -2.85
C VAL A 282 -10.84 4.99 -3.90
N GLN A 283 -10.78 4.36 -5.07
CA GLN A 283 -10.20 4.97 -6.27
C GLN A 283 -11.29 5.14 -7.32
N CYS A 284 -11.61 6.39 -7.67
CA CYS A 284 -12.59 6.72 -8.70
C CYS A 284 -11.94 7.31 -9.95
N LEU A 285 -12.28 6.77 -11.12
CA LEU A 285 -11.68 7.08 -12.42
C LEU A 285 -12.73 7.01 -13.53
N ILE A 286 -12.47 7.70 -14.65
CA ILE A 286 -13.20 7.43 -15.89
C ILE A 286 -12.66 6.12 -16.49
N TYR A 287 -13.56 5.16 -16.68
CA TYR A 287 -13.23 3.80 -17.10
C TYR A 287 -12.82 3.73 -18.56
N ARG A 288 -11.67 3.09 -18.80
CA ARG A 288 -11.06 2.87 -20.12
C ARG A 288 -10.47 1.46 -20.25
N GLY A 289 -10.89 0.54 -19.39
CA GLY A 289 -10.43 -0.84 -19.40
C GLY A 289 -11.11 -1.72 -20.47
N PRO A 290 -10.85 -3.03 -20.46
CA PRO A 290 -11.33 -3.96 -21.48
C PRO A 290 -12.85 -4.25 -21.42
N ASP A 291 -13.55 -3.95 -20.32
CA ASP A 291 -15.00 -4.13 -20.22
C ASP A 291 -15.77 -3.03 -20.97
N SER A 292 -15.98 -3.25 -22.27
CA SER A 292 -16.66 -2.30 -23.15
C SER A 292 -18.07 -1.86 -22.71
N ARG A 293 -18.72 -2.53 -21.76
CA ARG A 293 -20.03 -2.10 -21.20
C ARG A 293 -19.91 -0.79 -20.41
N TYR A 294 -18.73 -0.53 -19.83
CA TYR A 294 -18.48 0.57 -18.93
C TYR A 294 -17.51 1.62 -19.51
N ASP A 295 -17.11 1.51 -20.78
CA ASP A 295 -16.25 2.50 -21.44
C ASP A 295 -16.82 3.93 -21.29
N GLY A 296 -15.98 4.84 -20.77
CA GLY A 296 -16.33 6.23 -20.50
C GLY A 296 -17.27 6.46 -19.31
N LYS A 297 -17.60 5.43 -18.52
CA LYS A 297 -18.34 5.56 -17.26
C LYS A 297 -17.41 6.03 -16.14
N ASP A 298 -17.97 6.67 -15.14
CA ASP A 298 -17.24 6.99 -13.91
C ASP A 298 -17.38 5.82 -12.93
N ILE A 299 -16.26 5.15 -12.67
CA ILE A 299 -16.20 3.93 -11.88
C ILE A 299 -15.39 4.19 -10.62
N CYS A 300 -15.93 3.78 -9.48
CA CYS A 300 -15.20 3.75 -8.21
C CYS A 300 -14.90 2.29 -7.81
N TYR A 301 -13.66 2.04 -7.42
CA TYR A 301 -13.19 0.82 -6.79
C TYR A 301 -13.07 1.07 -5.29
N GLY A 302 -14.02 0.54 -4.51
CA GLY A 302 -14.09 0.67 -3.06
C GLY A 302 -13.44 -0.51 -2.35
N TYR A 303 -12.67 -0.19 -1.32
CA TYR A 303 -11.99 -1.12 -0.43
C TYR A 303 -12.71 -1.05 0.93
N ASN A 304 -13.55 -2.05 1.20
CA ASN A 304 -14.66 -1.90 2.16
C ASN A 304 -14.52 -2.82 3.38
N GLU A 305 -13.30 -3.03 3.88
CA GLU A 305 -12.97 -3.89 5.03
C GLU A 305 -13.20 -5.41 4.79
N ASP A 306 -14.28 -5.81 4.12
CA ASP A 306 -14.60 -7.21 3.81
C ASP A 306 -14.70 -7.54 2.32
N THR A 307 -14.69 -6.51 1.46
CA THR A 307 -14.89 -6.64 0.01
C THR A 307 -14.07 -5.65 -0.82
N LEU A 308 -13.76 -6.07 -2.04
CA LEU A 308 -13.59 -5.21 -3.20
C LEU A 308 -14.97 -4.97 -3.83
N THR A 309 -15.39 -3.71 -3.88
CA THR A 309 -16.69 -3.34 -4.45
C THR A 309 -16.52 -2.34 -5.58
N ILE A 310 -17.10 -2.66 -6.74
CA ILE A 310 -17.00 -1.82 -7.93
C ILE A 310 -18.34 -1.12 -8.15
N TYR A 311 -18.32 0.20 -8.30
CA TYR A 311 -19.50 1.05 -8.44
C TYR A 311 -19.51 1.77 -9.79
N ASP A 312 -20.66 1.83 -10.47
CA ASP A 312 -20.94 2.87 -11.48
C ASP A 312 -21.48 4.10 -10.76
N VAL A 313 -20.68 5.16 -10.70
CA VAL A 313 -21.00 6.43 -10.05
C VAL A 313 -21.25 7.55 -11.05
N THR A 314 -21.50 7.21 -12.32
CA THR A 314 -21.72 8.19 -13.39
C THR A 314 -22.81 9.19 -13.01
N ASP A 315 -23.91 8.70 -12.44
CA ASP A 315 -24.92 9.53 -11.77
C ASP A 315 -24.73 9.42 -10.25
N LYS A 316 -24.04 10.41 -9.66
CA LYS A 316 -23.69 10.43 -8.22
C LYS A 316 -24.90 10.37 -7.28
N LYS A 317 -26.10 10.70 -7.76
CA LYS A 317 -27.34 10.61 -6.97
C LYS A 317 -27.98 9.23 -7.02
N ASN A 318 -27.64 8.44 -8.03
CA ASN A 318 -28.21 7.13 -8.31
C ASN A 318 -27.11 6.14 -8.69
N SER A 319 -26.00 6.17 -7.95
CA SER A 319 -24.88 5.25 -8.08
C SER A 319 -25.34 3.80 -7.88
N LYS A 320 -24.61 2.86 -8.47
CA LYS A 320 -24.95 1.43 -8.43
C LYS A 320 -23.72 0.58 -8.23
N ILE A 321 -23.83 -0.43 -7.39
CA ILE A 321 -22.85 -1.51 -7.33
C ILE A 321 -22.95 -2.35 -8.61
N ILE A 322 -21.81 -2.53 -9.25
CA ILE A 322 -21.59 -3.47 -10.36
C ILE A 322 -21.28 -4.86 -9.80
N SER A 323 -20.30 -4.93 -8.89
CA SER A 323 -19.90 -6.18 -8.24
C SER A 323 -19.43 -5.93 -6.82
N ARG A 324 -19.53 -6.99 -6.00
CA ARG A 324 -19.13 -7.01 -4.60
C ARG A 324 -18.49 -8.36 -4.33
N THR A 325 -17.18 -8.36 -4.10
CA THR A 325 -16.38 -9.59 -4.07
C THR A 325 -15.49 -9.60 -2.84
N SER A 326 -15.55 -10.67 -2.06
CA SER A 326 -14.66 -10.94 -0.92
C SER A 326 -13.58 -11.94 -1.36
N TYR A 327 -12.73 -12.36 -0.43
CA TYR A 327 -11.64 -13.30 -0.70
C TYR A 327 -11.28 -14.11 0.55
N GLU A 328 -10.60 -15.23 0.32
CA GLU A 328 -10.04 -16.04 1.41
C GLU A 328 -9.03 -15.23 2.22
N GLY A 329 -9.29 -15.08 3.52
CA GLY A 329 -8.42 -14.32 4.42
C GLY A 329 -8.87 -12.89 4.66
N ALA A 330 -9.92 -12.39 4.00
CA ALA A 330 -10.38 -11.01 4.18
C ALA A 330 -10.61 -10.68 5.66
N SER A 331 -9.84 -9.71 6.15
CA SER A 331 -9.82 -9.21 7.53
C SER A 331 -10.10 -7.72 7.56
N TYR A 332 -9.36 -6.93 6.78
CA TYR A 332 -9.52 -5.49 6.62
C TYR A 332 -9.05 -5.00 5.24
N THR A 333 -9.85 -5.26 4.19
CA THR A 333 -9.62 -4.72 2.83
C THR A 333 -9.46 -3.20 2.89
N HIS A 334 -8.23 -2.71 2.73
CA HIS A 334 -7.85 -1.37 3.19
C HIS A 334 -7.66 -0.39 2.04
N GLN A 335 -6.84 -0.75 1.05
CA GLN A 335 -6.61 0.05 -0.15
C GLN A 335 -6.25 -0.82 -1.36
N GLY A 336 -6.36 -0.23 -2.54
CA GLY A 336 -5.74 -0.74 -3.75
C GLY A 336 -5.58 0.34 -4.82
N THR A 337 -4.96 -0.05 -5.92
CA THR A 337 -4.79 0.80 -7.11
C THR A 337 -4.96 -0.02 -8.39
N VAL A 338 -5.60 0.58 -9.40
CA VAL A 338 -5.54 0.07 -10.77
C VAL A 338 -4.12 0.13 -11.31
N ASN A 339 -3.79 -0.79 -12.22
CA ASN A 339 -2.50 -0.85 -12.90
C ASN A 339 -2.19 0.40 -13.76
N ASP A 340 -3.20 0.95 -14.44
CA ASP A 340 -3.08 2.11 -15.31
C ASP A 340 -4.41 2.85 -15.34
N ILE A 341 -4.39 4.15 -15.07
CA ILE A 341 -5.59 5.01 -15.10
C ILE A 341 -6.22 5.12 -16.49
N ASN A 342 -5.46 4.81 -17.56
CA ASN A 342 -5.91 4.81 -18.95
C ASN A 342 -6.21 3.40 -19.49
N TRP A 343 -5.89 2.35 -18.74
CA TRP A 343 -6.18 0.95 -19.11
C TRP A 343 -6.34 0.08 -17.86
N GLN A 344 -7.55 0.05 -17.32
CA GLN A 344 -7.87 -0.53 -16.01
C GLN A 344 -8.22 -2.02 -16.19
N GLU A 345 -7.20 -2.88 -16.12
CA GLU A 345 -7.31 -4.34 -16.31
C GLU A 345 -7.02 -5.10 -15.02
N TYR A 346 -6.12 -4.57 -14.18
CA TYR A 346 -5.75 -5.18 -12.91
C TYR A 346 -5.87 -4.19 -11.75
N ILE A 347 -6.21 -4.71 -10.58
CA ILE A 347 -6.08 -4.02 -9.29
C ILE A 347 -5.05 -4.75 -8.44
N PHE A 348 -4.15 -3.98 -7.81
CA PHE A 348 -3.32 -4.44 -6.71
C PHE A 348 -3.97 -3.95 -5.41
N MET A 349 -4.21 -4.86 -4.47
CA MET A 349 -4.99 -4.61 -3.26
C MET A 349 -4.31 -5.19 -2.03
N ASP A 350 -4.31 -4.45 -0.92
CA ASP A 350 -3.82 -4.89 0.39
C ASP A 350 -4.97 -5.22 1.37
N ASP A 351 -4.60 -5.87 2.47
CA ASP A 351 -5.44 -6.13 3.63
C ASP A 351 -4.63 -5.80 4.89
N GLU A 352 -4.97 -4.72 5.57
CA GLU A 352 -4.12 -4.12 6.62
C GLU A 352 -4.02 -4.94 7.92
N TYR A 353 -4.66 -6.11 7.95
CA TYR A 353 -4.95 -6.78 9.21
C TYR A 353 -4.93 -8.30 9.16
N ASP A 354 -4.72 -8.90 7.98
CA ASP A 354 -4.71 -10.34 7.79
C ASP A 354 -3.46 -11.01 8.44
N GLU A 355 -2.33 -10.31 8.56
CA GLU A 355 -1.15 -10.80 9.29
C GLU A 355 -1.41 -10.83 10.80
N TYR A 356 -2.09 -9.82 11.33
CA TYR A 356 -2.40 -9.72 12.75
C TYR A 356 -3.40 -10.78 13.18
N ASP A 357 -4.44 -11.01 12.37
CA ASP A 357 -5.44 -12.05 12.62
C ASP A 357 -4.93 -13.47 12.32
N VAL A 358 -3.76 -13.58 11.66
CA VAL A 358 -3.10 -14.85 11.32
C VAL A 358 -4.01 -15.71 10.44
N VAL A 359 -4.51 -15.11 9.36
CA VAL A 359 -5.50 -15.74 8.46
C VAL A 359 -5.04 -15.73 7.01
N GLY A 360 -5.68 -16.58 6.21
CA GLY A 360 -5.50 -16.61 4.77
C GLY A 360 -4.04 -16.79 4.34
N PRO A 361 -3.64 -16.20 3.20
CA PRO A 361 -2.25 -16.20 2.76
C PRO A 361 -1.30 -15.57 3.77
N ALA A 362 -1.74 -14.61 4.59
CA ALA A 362 -0.92 -13.88 5.56
C ALA A 362 -0.61 -14.62 6.88
N LEU A 363 -1.01 -15.89 7.02
CA LEU A 363 -0.81 -16.69 8.25
C LEU A 363 0.64 -16.80 8.76
N ASP A 364 1.62 -16.52 7.91
CA ASP A 364 3.05 -16.53 8.22
C ASP A 364 3.60 -15.15 8.64
N GLY A 365 2.74 -14.12 8.68
CA GLY A 365 3.07 -12.77 9.13
C GLY A 365 3.73 -11.89 8.07
N TYR A 366 3.80 -12.34 6.82
CA TYR A 366 4.35 -11.58 5.72
C TYR A 366 3.23 -10.89 4.93
N PRO A 367 3.30 -9.57 4.74
CA PRO A 367 2.26 -8.84 4.02
C PRO A 367 1.98 -9.35 2.62
N VAL A 368 0.71 -9.25 2.23
CA VAL A 368 0.17 -9.87 1.03
C VAL A 368 -0.52 -8.84 0.17
N THR A 369 0.00 -8.64 -1.04
CA THR A 369 -0.70 -7.88 -2.07
C THR A 369 -1.39 -8.81 -3.04
N TYR A 370 -2.71 -8.66 -3.13
CA TYR A 370 -3.60 -9.45 -3.96
C TYR A 370 -3.70 -8.85 -5.38
N VAL A 371 -3.68 -9.72 -6.41
CA VAL A 371 -3.79 -9.34 -7.82
C VAL A 371 -5.19 -9.71 -8.34
N TRP A 372 -5.95 -8.70 -8.72
CA TRP A 372 -7.31 -8.83 -9.23
C TRP A 372 -7.38 -8.48 -10.71
N ASP A 373 -7.81 -9.41 -11.55
CA ASP A 373 -8.23 -9.15 -12.93
C ASP A 373 -9.68 -8.61 -12.92
N ILE A 374 -9.83 -7.38 -13.40
CA ILE A 374 -11.10 -6.64 -13.51
C ILE A 374 -11.52 -6.47 -14.97
N SER A 375 -11.09 -7.38 -15.85
CA SER A 375 -11.48 -7.33 -17.26
C SER A 375 -12.98 -7.50 -17.49
N ASP A 376 -13.66 -8.10 -16.52
CA ASP A 376 -15.11 -8.13 -16.38
C ASP A 376 -15.48 -7.47 -15.04
N LEU A 377 -15.99 -6.24 -15.07
CA LEU A 377 -16.31 -5.51 -13.84
C LEU A 377 -17.44 -6.17 -13.04
N GLU A 378 -18.30 -6.96 -13.69
CA GLU A 378 -19.39 -7.70 -13.02
C GLU A 378 -18.89 -8.96 -12.30
N ALA A 379 -17.69 -9.45 -12.64
CA ALA A 379 -17.12 -10.66 -12.04
C ALA A 379 -15.58 -10.59 -11.88
N PRO A 380 -15.05 -9.69 -11.03
CA PRO A 380 -13.62 -9.61 -10.73
C PRO A 380 -13.04 -10.97 -10.30
N LYS A 381 -11.80 -11.24 -10.70
CA LYS A 381 -11.10 -12.51 -10.42
C LYS A 381 -9.79 -12.28 -9.71
N GLN A 382 -9.59 -12.93 -8.58
CA GLN A 382 -8.29 -12.94 -7.94
C GLN A 382 -7.39 -13.91 -8.71
N THR A 383 -6.48 -13.38 -9.52
CA THR A 383 -5.62 -14.19 -10.40
C THR A 383 -4.30 -14.57 -9.74
N GLY A 384 -3.92 -13.86 -8.68
CA GLY A 384 -2.66 -14.06 -8.01
C GLY A 384 -2.52 -13.29 -6.71
N LEU A 385 -1.35 -13.41 -6.12
CA LEU A 385 -0.86 -12.59 -5.01
C LEU A 385 0.66 -12.60 -4.99
N PHE A 386 1.27 -11.64 -4.31
CA PHE A 386 2.68 -11.71 -3.96
C PHE A 386 2.89 -11.26 -2.52
N LYS A 387 3.97 -11.74 -1.92
CA LYS A 387 4.31 -11.44 -0.54
C LYS A 387 5.55 -10.57 -0.42
N HIS A 388 5.60 -9.82 0.66
CA HIS A 388 6.79 -9.13 1.10
C HIS A 388 7.84 -10.12 1.63
N ASN A 389 9.09 -9.67 1.74
CA ASN A 389 10.20 -10.48 2.26
C ASN A 389 10.52 -10.19 3.74
N VAL A 390 9.75 -9.31 4.37
CA VAL A 390 9.88 -8.91 5.78
C VAL A 390 8.51 -9.00 6.44
N VAL A 391 8.50 -9.47 7.69
CA VAL A 391 7.30 -9.50 8.53
C VAL A 391 6.86 -8.07 8.86
N GLY A 392 5.57 -7.78 8.74
CA GLY A 392 5.04 -6.44 8.91
C GLY A 392 3.55 -6.36 8.66
N VAL A 393 3.08 -5.16 8.37
CA VAL A 393 1.71 -4.86 7.94
C VAL A 393 1.83 -3.99 6.69
N ASP A 394 1.19 -4.36 5.58
CA ASP A 394 1.10 -3.46 4.43
C ASP A 394 0.02 -2.39 4.64
N HIS A 395 0.15 -1.31 3.88
CA HIS A 395 -0.69 -0.12 4.02
C HIS A 395 -0.65 0.63 2.67
N ASN A 396 -0.83 1.95 2.71
CA ASN A 396 -0.97 2.79 1.51
C ASN A 396 0.00 2.49 0.35
N GLN A 397 -0.58 2.26 -0.83
CA GLN A 397 0.06 1.91 -2.09
C GLN A 397 -0.43 2.72 -3.30
N TYR A 398 0.42 2.86 -4.31
CA TYR A 398 0.07 3.47 -5.60
C TYR A 398 0.99 2.99 -6.72
N MET A 399 0.49 3.09 -7.95
CA MET A 399 1.31 2.84 -9.15
C MET A 399 2.28 3.98 -9.40
N SER A 400 3.52 3.63 -9.79
CA SER A 400 4.48 4.58 -10.35
C SER A 400 3.94 5.20 -11.65
N VAL A 401 4.43 6.40 -11.98
CA VAL A 401 3.99 7.16 -13.17
C VAL A 401 4.22 6.39 -14.48
N ASP A 402 5.21 5.50 -14.53
CA ASP A 402 5.48 4.63 -15.71
C ASP A 402 4.59 3.38 -15.79
N GLY A 403 3.70 3.16 -14.81
CA GLY A 403 2.75 2.04 -14.76
C GLY A 403 3.39 0.67 -14.55
N LYS A 404 4.65 0.61 -14.11
CA LYS A 404 5.41 -0.66 -13.99
C LYS A 404 5.71 -1.08 -12.58
N LYS A 405 5.67 -0.16 -11.62
CA LYS A 405 6.05 -0.42 -10.24
C LYS A 405 4.90 -0.09 -9.32
N LEU A 406 4.74 -0.93 -8.31
CA LEU A 406 3.88 -0.64 -7.17
C LEU A 406 4.76 -0.11 -6.04
N ILE A 407 4.40 1.05 -5.50
CA ILE A 407 5.09 1.66 -4.37
C ILE A 407 4.17 1.54 -3.16
N GLN A 408 4.66 0.95 -2.07
CA GLN A 408 3.88 0.67 -0.87
C GLN A 408 4.57 1.24 0.37
N SER A 409 3.76 1.73 1.30
CA SER A 409 4.14 2.09 2.66
C SER A 409 3.74 0.92 3.55
N CYS A 410 4.67 0.41 4.36
CA CYS A 410 4.48 -0.84 5.09
C CYS A 410 4.93 -0.69 6.54
N TYR A 411 4.31 0.24 7.28
CA TYR A 411 4.58 0.46 8.71
C TYR A 411 6.08 0.37 9.06
N GLY A 412 6.48 -0.54 9.95
CA GLY A 412 7.87 -0.70 10.39
C GLY A 412 8.82 -1.03 9.23
N ALA A 413 8.35 -1.81 8.26
CA ALA A 413 9.12 -2.24 7.10
C ALA A 413 9.37 -1.13 6.05
N GLY A 414 8.89 0.10 6.31
CA GLY A 414 9.22 1.31 5.56
C GLY A 414 8.55 1.42 4.19
N MET A 415 9.24 2.01 3.22
CA MET A 415 8.73 2.16 1.85
C MET A 415 9.36 1.11 0.94
N ARG A 416 8.52 0.42 0.15
CA ARG A 416 8.90 -0.69 -0.73
C ARG A 416 8.43 -0.46 -2.15
N ILE A 417 9.23 -0.93 -3.11
CA ILE A 417 8.96 -0.76 -4.54
C ILE A 417 9.06 -2.11 -5.25
N PHE A 418 7.94 -2.58 -5.77
CA PHE A 418 7.81 -3.85 -6.49
C PHE A 418 7.70 -3.60 -7.98
N ASP A 419 8.43 -4.36 -8.80
CA ASP A 419 8.21 -4.39 -10.25
C ASP A 419 7.08 -5.37 -10.54
N VAL A 420 5.94 -4.82 -10.98
CA VAL A 420 4.71 -5.55 -11.28
C VAL A 420 4.47 -5.65 -12.79
N SER A 421 5.48 -5.30 -13.61
CA SER A 421 5.33 -5.26 -15.07
C SER A 421 4.99 -6.60 -15.72
N SER A 422 5.29 -7.73 -15.06
CA SER A 422 4.88 -9.06 -15.52
C SER A 422 3.36 -9.26 -15.42
N VAL A 423 2.72 -8.70 -14.39
CA VAL A 423 1.25 -8.72 -14.24
C VAL A 423 0.64 -7.78 -15.26
N VAL A 424 1.13 -6.53 -15.31
CA VAL A 424 0.60 -5.48 -16.20
C VAL A 424 0.69 -5.85 -17.68
N SER A 425 1.72 -6.60 -18.08
CA SER A 425 1.87 -7.10 -19.45
C SER A 425 1.04 -8.36 -19.76
N GLY A 426 0.42 -8.97 -18.74
CA GLY A 426 -0.25 -10.27 -18.83
C GLY A 426 0.71 -11.46 -18.98
N GLU A 427 2.02 -11.26 -18.82
CA GLU A 427 3.02 -12.34 -18.88
C GLU A 427 2.88 -13.32 -17.71
N ASP A 428 2.57 -12.81 -16.52
CA ASP A 428 2.35 -13.59 -15.30
C ASP A 428 1.36 -12.89 -14.38
N THR A 429 0.10 -13.34 -14.39
CA THR A 429 -0.98 -12.83 -13.53
C THR A 429 -1.03 -13.49 -12.16
N SER A 430 -0.18 -14.50 -11.89
CA SER A 430 -0.13 -15.15 -10.58
C SER A 430 0.57 -14.32 -9.50
N GLY A 431 1.36 -13.33 -9.90
CA GLY A 431 2.19 -12.53 -8.98
C GLY A 431 3.57 -13.12 -8.71
N ASP A 432 3.83 -14.38 -9.09
CA ASP A 432 5.11 -15.04 -8.79
C ASP A 432 6.36 -14.38 -9.42
N SER A 433 6.19 -13.64 -10.52
CA SER A 433 7.27 -12.92 -11.19
C SER A 433 7.47 -11.50 -10.65
N VAL A 434 6.60 -11.05 -9.74
CA VAL A 434 6.76 -9.78 -9.03
C VAL A 434 7.97 -9.89 -8.10
N CYS A 435 8.76 -8.83 -8.03
CA CYS A 435 9.90 -8.78 -7.12
C CYS A 435 10.11 -7.38 -6.57
N GLU A 436 10.69 -7.33 -5.37
CA GLU A 436 11.12 -6.08 -4.76
C GLU A 436 12.39 -5.54 -5.44
N THR A 437 12.28 -4.37 -6.04
CA THR A 437 13.38 -3.72 -6.77
C THR A 437 14.12 -2.70 -5.91
N ALA A 438 13.45 -2.10 -4.93
CA ALA A 438 14.03 -1.10 -4.05
C ALA A 438 13.23 -0.99 -2.74
N PHE A 439 13.90 -0.65 -1.64
CA PHE A 439 13.24 -0.32 -0.38
C PHE A 439 14.11 0.61 0.46
N PHE A 440 13.45 1.33 1.38
CA PHE A 440 14.12 2.07 2.44
C PHE A 440 13.40 1.82 3.76
N ASP A 441 14.08 1.13 4.66
CA ASP A 441 13.62 0.86 6.01
C ASP A 441 13.76 2.12 6.87
N ILE A 442 12.75 2.44 7.66
CA ILE A 442 12.69 3.62 8.52
C ILE A 442 12.69 3.26 10.01
N TYR A 443 12.63 1.96 10.35
CA TYR A 443 12.42 1.44 11.70
C TYR A 443 13.45 0.35 12.08
N PRO A 444 14.75 0.69 12.19
CA PRO A 444 15.81 -0.28 12.48
C PRO A 444 15.70 -1.02 13.83
N GLU A 445 14.77 -0.61 14.71
CA GLU A 445 14.56 -1.20 16.03
C GLU A 445 13.97 -2.61 15.99
N ASP A 446 13.28 -3.00 14.92
CA ASP A 446 12.71 -4.35 14.75
C ASP A 446 13.50 -5.24 13.78
N ASP A 447 14.58 -4.72 13.21
CA ASP A 447 15.39 -5.37 12.17
C ASP A 447 15.99 -6.74 12.56
N ASP A 448 16.22 -6.94 13.87
CA ASP A 448 16.79 -8.15 14.46
C ASP A 448 15.70 -9.18 14.86
N MET A 449 14.43 -8.85 14.68
CA MET A 449 13.31 -9.75 14.98
C MET A 449 13.23 -10.88 13.94
N PRO A 450 12.68 -12.07 14.29
CA PRO A 450 12.44 -13.14 13.32
C PRO A 450 11.60 -12.63 12.15
N GLY A 451 12.08 -12.84 10.92
CA GLY A 451 11.43 -12.31 9.72
C GLY A 451 11.82 -10.88 9.37
N GLY A 452 12.71 -10.24 10.14
CA GLY A 452 13.33 -8.96 9.83
C GLY A 452 12.46 -7.73 10.10
N GLY A 453 11.34 -7.90 10.80
CA GLY A 453 10.40 -6.84 11.16
C GLY A 453 9.33 -7.35 12.12
N ASN A 454 8.35 -6.51 12.45
CA ASN A 454 7.29 -6.83 13.40
C ASN A 454 5.89 -6.42 12.92
N ILE A 455 4.87 -7.20 13.27
CA ILE A 455 3.46 -6.88 13.02
C ILE A 455 3.02 -5.84 14.06
N ALA A 456 3.20 -4.56 13.73
CA ALA A 456 2.90 -3.44 14.59
C ALA A 456 2.54 -2.19 13.79
N PHE A 457 1.82 -1.26 14.42
CA PHE A 457 1.35 -0.03 13.79
C PHE A 457 2.35 1.13 13.95
N SER A 458 3.66 0.87 13.83
CA SER A 458 4.72 1.89 13.93
C SER A 458 5.30 2.19 12.55
N GLY A 459 5.95 3.33 12.35
CA GLY A 459 6.72 3.57 11.13
C GLY A 459 5.94 4.26 10.01
N SER A 460 6.10 3.81 8.77
CA SER A 460 5.62 4.50 7.56
C SER A 460 4.10 4.41 7.38
N TRP A 461 3.39 5.54 7.49
CA TRP A 461 1.96 5.64 7.18
C TRP A 461 1.70 5.81 5.68
N SER A 462 2.48 6.69 5.05
CA SER A 462 2.31 7.04 3.64
C SER A 462 3.64 7.40 2.99
N SER A 463 3.66 7.32 1.67
CA SER A 463 4.74 7.83 0.85
C SER A 463 4.20 8.51 -0.40
N TYR A 464 4.99 9.42 -0.97
CA TYR A 464 4.67 10.11 -2.22
C TYR A 464 5.90 10.20 -3.11
N GLY A 465 5.85 9.55 -4.27
CA GLY A 465 6.99 9.35 -5.17
C GLY A 465 6.74 9.83 -6.60
N GLN A 466 5.82 10.77 -6.78
CA GLN A 466 5.44 11.29 -8.11
C GLN A 466 6.02 12.69 -8.40
N LEU A 467 7.00 13.15 -7.61
CA LEU A 467 7.70 14.41 -7.88
C LEU A 467 8.58 14.28 -9.15
N PRO A 468 8.56 15.26 -10.08
CA PRO A 468 9.38 15.24 -11.29
C PRO A 468 10.89 15.07 -11.06
N SER A 469 11.41 15.55 -9.94
CA SER A 469 12.81 15.39 -9.52
C SER A 469 13.21 13.95 -9.23
N GLY A 470 12.23 13.05 -9.06
CA GLY A 470 12.41 11.67 -8.62
C GLY A 470 12.72 11.53 -7.13
N TYR A 471 12.64 12.61 -6.35
CA TYR A 471 12.61 12.48 -4.89
C TYR A 471 11.28 11.86 -4.45
N MET A 472 11.35 11.07 -3.39
CA MET A 472 10.19 10.44 -2.78
C MET A 472 10.15 10.86 -1.31
N PHE A 473 8.96 11.18 -0.82
CA PHE A 473 8.72 11.54 0.57
C PHE A 473 8.09 10.36 1.30
N ILE A 474 8.58 10.02 2.49
CA ILE A 474 7.99 9.00 3.38
C ILE A 474 7.56 9.72 4.65
N ASN A 475 6.27 9.69 4.97
CA ASN A 475 5.77 10.22 6.24
C ASN A 475 5.54 9.08 7.23
N THR A 476 6.10 9.23 8.41
CA THR A 476 6.00 8.22 9.47
C THR A 476 4.99 8.62 10.53
N ILE A 477 4.63 7.70 11.41
CA ILE A 477 3.71 7.93 12.50
C ILE A 477 4.41 8.69 13.62
N GLU A 478 5.61 8.27 14.01
CA GLU A 478 6.24 8.73 15.24
C GLU A 478 7.40 9.72 15.03
N ARG A 479 8.13 9.64 13.90
CA ARG A 479 9.42 10.33 13.75
C ARG A 479 9.33 11.63 12.96
N GLY A 480 8.84 11.56 11.73
CA GLY A 480 8.96 12.66 10.77
C GLY A 480 8.90 12.22 9.31
N GLY A 481 9.29 13.17 8.45
CA GLY A 481 9.36 12.99 7.01
C GLY A 481 10.78 12.66 6.54
N TYR A 482 10.92 11.60 5.73
CA TYR A 482 12.16 11.24 5.05
C TYR A 482 12.07 11.63 3.58
N LEU A 483 13.13 12.27 3.07
CA LEU A 483 13.31 12.49 1.64
C LEU A 483 14.32 11.49 1.12
N VAL A 484 13.90 10.62 0.22
CA VAL A 484 14.71 9.54 -0.34
C VAL A 484 14.69 9.59 -1.87
N LYS A 485 15.61 8.85 -2.52
CA LYS A 485 15.63 8.75 -3.97
C LYS A 485 16.20 7.42 -4.43
N VAL A 486 15.53 6.79 -5.39
CA VAL A 486 16.04 5.59 -6.07
C VAL A 486 17.30 5.94 -6.85
N THR A 487 18.38 5.21 -6.59
CA THR A 487 19.70 5.46 -7.19
C THR A 487 20.10 4.43 -8.24
N LYS A 488 19.39 3.31 -8.29
CA LYS A 488 19.63 2.24 -9.27
C LYS A 488 18.31 1.62 -9.68
N GLU A 489 18.07 1.58 -11.00
CA GLU A 489 16.99 0.76 -11.55
C GLU A 489 17.39 -0.71 -11.49
N GLU A 490 16.49 -1.53 -10.96
CA GLU A 490 16.58 -2.98 -10.96
C GLU A 490 15.33 -3.51 -11.63
N SER A 491 15.48 -4.54 -12.46
CA SER A 491 14.37 -5.27 -13.06
C SER A 491 14.32 -6.66 -12.46
N CYS A 492 13.14 -7.26 -12.38
CA CYS A 492 13.06 -8.62 -11.89
C CYS A 492 13.92 -9.59 -12.69
N PRO A 493 14.57 -10.56 -12.01
CA PRO A 493 15.20 -11.67 -12.72
C PRO A 493 14.13 -12.31 -13.60
N LYS A 494 14.37 -12.41 -14.90
CA LYS A 494 13.43 -13.08 -15.80
C LYS A 494 13.22 -14.50 -15.29
N LYS A 495 12.00 -14.85 -14.88
CA LYS A 495 11.64 -16.23 -14.58
C LYS A 495 12.05 -17.09 -15.77
N HIS A 496 12.74 -18.21 -15.51
CA HIS A 496 13.17 -19.08 -16.59
C HIS A 496 11.94 -19.54 -17.37
N ALA A 497 11.83 -19.16 -18.65
CA ALA A 497 10.72 -19.63 -19.47
C ALA A 497 10.73 -21.16 -19.53
N CYS A 498 9.67 -21.78 -19.01
CA CYS A 498 9.46 -23.23 -18.99
C CYS A 498 9.04 -23.74 -20.37
N ASN A 499 9.94 -23.58 -21.34
CA ASN A 499 9.73 -24.09 -22.69
C ASN A 499 9.68 -25.62 -22.66
N ALA A 500 8.74 -26.22 -23.40
CA ALA A 500 8.62 -27.67 -23.55
C ALA A 500 9.78 -28.27 -24.35
N ASP A 501 10.96 -28.27 -23.75
CA ASP A 501 12.17 -28.88 -24.29
C ASP A 501 12.19 -30.40 -24.05
N ASN A 502 13.23 -31.06 -24.52
CA ASN A 502 13.34 -32.52 -24.37
C ASN A 502 13.40 -32.97 -22.90
N CYS A 503 13.96 -32.15 -22.01
CA CYS A 503 14.06 -32.45 -20.58
C CYS A 503 12.68 -32.43 -19.93
N LEU A 504 11.95 -31.32 -20.09
CA LEU A 504 10.63 -31.16 -19.50
C LEU A 504 9.62 -32.16 -20.11
N ARG A 505 9.71 -32.44 -21.41
CA ARG A 505 8.89 -33.48 -22.06
C ARG A 505 9.18 -34.89 -21.55
N ALA A 506 10.43 -35.20 -21.22
CA ALA A 506 10.79 -36.49 -20.66
C ALA A 506 10.26 -36.65 -19.23
N MET A 507 10.28 -35.57 -18.43
CA MET A 507 9.70 -35.57 -17.08
C MET A 507 8.16 -35.68 -17.08
N ARG A 508 7.51 -35.19 -18.15
CA ARG A 508 6.04 -35.22 -18.31
C ARG A 508 5.58 -36.26 -19.34
N ALA A 509 6.35 -37.32 -19.56
CA ALA A 509 6.03 -38.30 -20.61
C ALA A 509 4.84 -39.19 -20.20
N ASN A 510 3.63 -38.82 -20.62
CA ASN A 510 2.38 -39.56 -20.36
C ASN A 510 2.33 -40.96 -20.99
N SER A 511 3.30 -41.31 -21.84
CA SER A 511 3.46 -42.67 -22.39
C SER A 511 4.07 -43.66 -21.40
N ILE A 512 4.55 -43.19 -20.24
CA ILE A 512 5.11 -44.01 -19.18
C ILE A 512 4.31 -43.75 -17.90
N GLU A 513 3.63 -44.79 -17.42
CA GLU A 513 2.84 -44.74 -16.18
C GLU A 513 3.74 -44.37 -14.99
N GLY A 514 3.30 -43.39 -14.17
CA GLY A 514 4.03 -42.92 -13.00
C GLY A 514 5.19 -41.95 -13.28
N ARG A 515 5.41 -41.54 -14.54
CA ARG A 515 6.57 -40.71 -14.92
C ARG A 515 6.58 -39.33 -14.27
N LEU A 516 5.40 -38.72 -14.11
CA LEU A 516 5.29 -37.39 -13.54
C LEU A 516 5.63 -37.44 -12.05
N GLU A 517 5.07 -38.41 -11.33
CA GLU A 517 5.29 -38.66 -9.91
C GLU A 517 6.76 -38.99 -9.63
N GLU A 518 7.36 -39.88 -10.43
CA GLU A 518 8.80 -40.20 -10.37
C GLU A 518 9.66 -38.94 -10.55
N SER A 519 9.28 -38.07 -11.49
CA SER A 519 10.02 -36.84 -11.78
C SER A 519 9.83 -35.79 -10.68
N GLN A 520 8.64 -35.71 -10.08
CA GLN A 520 8.33 -34.81 -8.96
C GLN A 520 9.12 -35.19 -7.70
N GLU A 521 9.16 -36.48 -7.35
CA GLU A 521 9.93 -36.99 -6.22
C GLU A 521 11.42 -36.71 -6.40
N PHE A 522 11.98 -37.06 -7.58
CA PHE A 522 13.36 -36.75 -7.90
C PHE A 522 13.65 -35.25 -7.82
N CYS A 523 12.80 -34.40 -8.39
CA CYS A 523 13.04 -32.96 -8.39
C CYS A 523 12.92 -32.34 -7.00
N GLY A 524 12.08 -32.88 -6.11
CA GLY A 524 12.02 -32.48 -4.71
C GLY A 524 13.35 -32.69 -3.99
N GLU A 525 13.96 -33.87 -4.13
CA GLU A 525 15.26 -34.16 -3.54
C GLU A 525 16.43 -33.44 -4.24
N PHE A 526 16.37 -33.37 -5.58
CA PHE A 526 17.45 -32.81 -6.39
C PHE A 526 17.61 -31.29 -6.22
N MET A 527 16.54 -30.60 -5.85
CA MET A 527 16.54 -29.15 -5.63
C MET A 527 16.86 -28.76 -4.18
N ASP A 528 16.91 -29.71 -3.24
CA ASP A 528 17.18 -29.49 -1.81
C ASP A 528 18.70 -29.35 -1.49
N GLY A 529 19.45 -28.73 -2.39
CA GLY A 529 20.90 -28.51 -2.24
C GLY A 529 21.64 -28.33 -3.56
N TRP A 530 22.96 -28.13 -3.51
CA TRP A 530 23.80 -28.07 -4.71
C TRP A 530 24.45 -29.44 -5.00
N SER A 531 24.12 -30.02 -6.15
CA SER A 531 24.74 -31.25 -6.65
C SER A 531 25.30 -31.05 -8.05
N ALA A 532 26.57 -31.40 -8.25
CA ALA A 532 27.21 -31.46 -9.57
C ALA A 532 27.35 -32.90 -10.11
N ASP A 533 26.78 -33.89 -9.41
CA ASP A 533 26.94 -35.29 -9.76
C ASP A 533 25.91 -35.73 -10.81
N VAL A 534 26.35 -35.85 -12.06
CA VAL A 534 25.52 -36.36 -13.16
C VAL A 534 25.06 -37.80 -12.90
N GLY A 535 25.80 -38.59 -12.13
CA GLY A 535 25.44 -39.96 -11.75
C GLY A 535 24.20 -40.05 -10.87
N ALA A 536 23.86 -38.98 -10.14
CA ALA A 536 22.66 -38.88 -9.31
C ALA A 536 21.39 -38.56 -10.12
N VAL A 537 21.52 -38.17 -11.40
CA VAL A 537 20.39 -37.86 -12.27
C VAL A 537 19.83 -39.16 -12.88
N PRO A 538 18.50 -39.39 -12.86
CA PRO A 538 17.89 -40.54 -13.51
C PRO A 538 18.29 -40.71 -14.98
N THR A 539 18.52 -41.95 -15.39
CA THR A 539 19.06 -42.25 -16.74
C THR A 539 18.17 -41.76 -17.89
N TYR A 540 16.85 -41.65 -17.69
CA TYR A 540 15.95 -41.08 -18.69
C TYR A 540 16.19 -39.57 -18.89
N LEU A 541 16.51 -38.84 -17.82
CA LEU A 541 16.86 -37.42 -17.85
C LEU A 541 18.26 -37.20 -18.40
N GLN A 542 19.23 -38.04 -18.06
CA GLN A 542 20.57 -37.97 -18.68
C GLN A 542 20.49 -38.09 -20.20
N LYS A 543 19.60 -38.95 -20.71
CA LYS A 543 19.36 -39.13 -22.15
C LYS A 543 18.59 -37.96 -22.78
N ALA A 544 17.61 -37.42 -22.06
CA ALA A 544 16.79 -36.31 -22.53
C ALA A 544 17.49 -34.94 -22.47
N CYS A 545 18.48 -34.81 -21.57
CA CYS A 545 19.24 -33.59 -21.27
C CYS A 545 20.74 -33.75 -21.55
N PRO A 546 21.17 -34.10 -22.77
CA PRO A 546 22.54 -34.58 -23.03
C PRO A 546 23.64 -33.53 -22.84
N THR A 547 23.32 -32.24 -22.77
CA THR A 547 24.27 -31.15 -22.57
C THR A 547 23.96 -30.39 -21.27
N ASN A 548 25.00 -30.10 -20.48
CA ASN A 548 24.85 -29.43 -19.18
C ASN A 548 23.77 -30.08 -18.29
N VAL A 549 23.83 -31.41 -18.17
CA VAL A 549 22.79 -32.27 -17.58
C VAL A 549 22.24 -31.67 -16.28
N ILE A 550 23.10 -31.32 -15.32
CA ILE A 550 22.71 -30.77 -14.01
C ILE A 550 21.90 -29.48 -14.15
N SER A 551 22.42 -28.50 -14.90
CA SER A 551 21.75 -27.20 -15.08
C SER A 551 20.43 -27.34 -15.83
N ARG A 552 20.37 -28.22 -16.83
CA ARG A 552 19.14 -28.46 -17.60
C ARG A 552 18.09 -29.24 -16.83
N VAL A 553 18.52 -30.18 -16.01
CA VAL A 553 17.63 -30.95 -15.13
C VAL A 553 17.11 -30.06 -14.00
N SER A 554 17.96 -29.21 -13.40
CA SER A 554 17.55 -28.21 -12.41
C SER A 554 16.51 -27.24 -13.00
N SER A 555 16.77 -26.73 -14.21
CA SER A 555 15.80 -25.91 -14.96
C SER A 555 14.48 -26.64 -15.22
N ALA A 556 14.52 -27.87 -15.73
CA ALA A 556 13.30 -28.64 -15.98
C ALA A 556 12.54 -29.02 -14.69
N CYS A 557 13.26 -29.25 -13.58
CA CYS A 557 12.69 -29.47 -12.26
C CYS A 557 11.94 -28.25 -11.74
N SER A 558 12.51 -27.04 -11.92
CA SER A 558 11.82 -25.79 -11.58
C SER A 558 10.56 -25.53 -12.41
N CYS A 559 10.34 -26.32 -13.47
CA CYS A 559 9.19 -26.25 -14.35
C CYS A 559 8.21 -27.40 -14.16
N LEU A 560 8.41 -28.33 -13.23
CA LEU A 560 7.41 -29.35 -12.92
C LEU A 560 6.34 -28.81 -11.97
N PRO A 561 5.06 -29.13 -12.20
CA PRO A 561 4.05 -28.85 -11.18
C PRO A 561 4.41 -29.62 -9.91
N THR A 562 4.21 -29.02 -8.74
CA THR A 562 4.32 -29.71 -7.45
C THR A 562 3.34 -30.87 -7.40
N ALA A 563 3.73 -31.99 -6.77
CA ALA A 563 2.84 -33.14 -6.63
C ALA A 563 1.59 -32.74 -5.83
N GLU A 564 0.40 -33.01 -6.37
CA GLU A 564 -0.84 -32.80 -5.61
C GLU A 564 -0.82 -33.72 -4.38
N PRO A 565 -1.19 -33.24 -3.18
CA PRO A 565 -1.39 -34.11 -2.05
C PRO A 565 -2.48 -35.11 -2.42
N THR A 566 -2.18 -36.41 -2.32
CA THR A 566 -3.20 -37.46 -2.41
C THR A 566 -4.25 -37.20 -1.33
N ALA A 567 -5.50 -37.00 -1.77
CA ALA A 567 -6.67 -36.67 -0.95
C ALA A 567 -6.95 -37.66 0.20
#